data_AF-A0AAJ2YII5-F1
#
_entry.id   AF-A0AAJ2YII5-F1
#
_cell.length_a   1.000
_cell.length_b   1.000
_cell.length_c   1.000
_cell.angle_alpha   90.00
_cell.angle_beta   90.00
_cell.angle_gamma   90.00
#
_symmetry.space_group_name_H-M   'P 1'
#
loop_
_entity.id
_entity.type
_entity.pdbx_description
1 polymer ?
#
loop_
_entity_poly.entity_id
_entity_poly.type
_entity_poly.pdbx_seq_one_letter_code
_entity_poly.pdbx_strand_id
1 'polypeptide(L)'
;MSALLVAVLLSLVSAVAYAFAAVTQARLATRGSGGGALRLLGSGAWWGAVGLNAAAALLHVVALKYGPLTVVQPLGALTLVAAVPLGAWMAGRTVSTVEWRGTALTLVGLAALLTTASGPAPDDVLSVPEALAVAGGTASLIGLLSWPGSRPGLRHATASGIASGVASALTQTVTVAVTDRTGPLLDARVIGVALLVAVFSAGGLLLAQTAYRGGLGAPLAMVTLANPLAAAVIGLGLLGEHLRGGLPGVAFGLFGAGLASWGVVLLSRVSEGTSAVPAEAPVEPSTPPAPVRALVPATTGTSGFARWTPSTALDPYTPGASAGPAVLPAARAQEGAAPRPARRPVRRRRRHRCSGRRSGQRRAA
;
A
#
# COMPACT_ATOMS: atom_id res chain seq x y z
N MET A 1 -14.53 -14.63 33.37
CA MET A 1 -13.55 -13.75 32.68
C MET A 1 -13.94 -12.31 32.95
N SER A 2 -12.99 -11.42 33.27
CA SER A 2 -13.30 -9.99 33.45
C SER A 2 -13.76 -9.38 32.12
N ALA A 3 -14.75 -8.50 32.13
CA ALA A 3 -15.26 -7.83 30.93
C ALA A 3 -14.13 -7.13 30.16
N LEU A 4 -13.18 -6.51 30.88
CA LEU A 4 -11.98 -5.92 30.31
C LEU A 4 -11.15 -6.93 29.50
N LEU A 5 -10.95 -8.16 30.00
CA LEU A 5 -10.20 -9.18 29.30
C LEU A 5 -10.90 -9.62 28.01
N VAL A 6 -12.24 -9.68 28.01
CA VAL A 6 -13.04 -9.92 26.80
C VAL A 6 -12.83 -8.77 25.79
N ALA A 7 -12.89 -7.52 26.24
CA ALA A 7 -12.65 -6.36 25.38
C ALA A 7 -11.25 -6.39 24.74
N VAL A 8 -10.21 -6.71 25.52
CA VAL A 8 -8.83 -6.81 25.04
C VAL A 8 -8.71 -7.93 24.00
N LEU A 9 -9.22 -9.13 24.29
CA LEU A 9 -9.17 -10.25 23.34
C LEU A 9 -9.88 -9.95 22.03
N LEU A 10 -11.11 -9.40 22.09
CA LEU A 10 -11.86 -9.02 20.90
C LEU A 10 -11.13 -7.93 20.09
N SER A 11 -10.51 -6.96 20.76
CA SER A 11 -9.72 -5.91 20.11
C SER A 11 -8.49 -6.47 19.41
N LEU A 12 -7.80 -7.44 20.01
CA LEU A 12 -6.65 -8.11 19.40
C LEU A 12 -7.06 -8.91 18.16
N VAL A 13 -8.14 -9.70 18.25
CA VAL A 13 -8.65 -10.46 17.10
C VAL A 13 -9.10 -9.51 15.98
N SER A 14 -9.79 -8.42 16.32
CA SER A 14 -10.16 -7.36 15.39
C SER A 14 -8.93 -6.76 14.69
N ALA A 15 -7.90 -6.40 15.46
CA ALA A 15 -6.68 -5.80 14.92
C ALA A 15 -5.96 -6.71 13.92
N VAL A 16 -5.91 -8.02 14.22
CA VAL A 16 -5.34 -9.05 13.35
C VAL A 16 -6.20 -9.23 12.09
N ALA A 17 -7.52 -9.28 12.21
CA ALA A 17 -8.43 -9.39 11.05
C ALA A 17 -8.28 -8.18 10.10
N TYR A 18 -8.21 -6.95 10.64
CA TYR A 18 -7.90 -5.76 9.85
C TYR A 18 -6.53 -5.85 9.17
N ALA A 19 -5.52 -6.38 9.84
CA ALA A 19 -4.19 -6.55 9.27
C ALA A 19 -4.20 -7.52 8.08
N PHE A 20 -4.90 -8.67 8.19
CA PHE A 20 -5.09 -9.61 7.09
C PHE A 20 -5.83 -8.97 5.92
N ALA A 21 -6.88 -8.19 6.20
CA ALA A 21 -7.62 -7.46 5.17
C ALA A 21 -6.71 -6.48 4.43
N ALA A 22 -5.97 -5.64 5.16
CA ALA A 22 -5.08 -4.63 4.60
C ALA A 22 -3.96 -5.25 3.75
N VAL A 23 -3.34 -6.35 4.21
CA VAL A 23 -2.29 -7.01 3.42
C VAL A 23 -2.88 -7.65 2.16
N THR A 24 -4.06 -8.28 2.25
CA THR A 24 -4.74 -8.86 1.08
C THR A 24 -5.07 -7.79 0.05
N GLN A 25 -5.59 -6.65 0.51
CA GLN A 25 -5.85 -5.46 -0.30
C GLN A 25 -4.59 -4.94 -0.98
N ALA A 26 -3.48 -4.79 -0.25
CA ALA A 26 -2.22 -4.34 -0.83
C ALA A 26 -1.66 -5.31 -1.89
N ARG A 27 -1.83 -6.62 -1.71
CA ARG A 27 -1.46 -7.61 -2.72
C ARG A 27 -2.32 -7.51 -3.98
N LEU A 28 -3.63 -7.31 -3.81
CA LEU A 28 -4.54 -7.06 -4.92
C LEU A 28 -4.21 -5.74 -5.63
N ALA A 29 -3.80 -4.71 -4.89
CA ALA A 29 -3.46 -3.39 -5.43
C ALA A 29 -2.20 -3.44 -6.31
N THR A 30 -1.19 -4.18 -5.87
CA THR A 30 0.09 -4.37 -6.58
C THR A 30 -0.03 -5.28 -7.80
N ARG A 31 -0.80 -6.37 -7.72
CA ARG A 31 -1.06 -7.27 -8.87
C ARG A 31 -2.05 -6.70 -9.89
N GLY A 32 -2.89 -5.76 -9.46
CA GLY A 32 -4.06 -5.28 -10.21
C GLY A 32 -3.81 -4.11 -11.17
N SER A 33 -2.57 -3.67 -11.38
CA SER A 33 -2.19 -2.36 -11.97
C SER A 33 -2.74 -2.03 -13.36
N GLY A 34 -3.33 -2.98 -14.10
CA GLY A 34 -3.89 -2.75 -15.45
C GLY A 34 -5.42 -2.76 -15.61
N GLY A 35 -6.22 -3.17 -14.61
CA GLY A 35 -7.63 -3.56 -14.83
C GLY A 35 -8.74 -2.69 -14.20
N GLY A 36 -8.42 -1.57 -13.56
CA GLY A 36 -9.42 -0.70 -12.92
C GLY A 36 -10.16 -1.33 -11.72
N ALA A 37 -11.05 -0.54 -11.09
CA ALA A 37 -11.80 -0.95 -9.89
C ALA A 37 -12.80 -2.09 -10.17
N LEU A 38 -13.36 -2.18 -11.38
CA LEU A 38 -14.34 -3.21 -11.74
C LEU A 38 -13.78 -4.64 -11.67
N ARG A 39 -12.51 -4.83 -12.04
CA ARG A 39 -11.88 -6.16 -11.96
C ARG A 39 -11.69 -6.64 -10.53
N LEU A 40 -11.57 -5.73 -9.57
CA LEU A 40 -11.52 -6.08 -8.15
C LEU A 40 -12.84 -6.65 -7.67
N LEU A 41 -13.97 -6.12 -8.15
CA LEU A 41 -15.30 -6.59 -7.75
C LEU A 41 -15.59 -8.04 -8.18
N GLY A 42 -14.90 -8.54 -9.22
CA GLY A 42 -14.96 -9.94 -9.63
C GLY A 42 -14.02 -10.88 -8.85
N SER A 43 -13.19 -10.37 -7.93
CA SER A 43 -12.21 -11.15 -7.19
C SER A 43 -12.79 -11.71 -5.89
N GLY A 44 -12.78 -13.03 -5.71
CA GLY A 44 -13.13 -13.64 -4.43
C GLY A 44 -12.23 -13.17 -3.27
N ALA A 45 -10.95 -12.89 -3.54
CA ALA A 45 -10.02 -12.36 -2.55
C ALA A 45 -10.36 -10.92 -2.13
N TRP A 46 -10.93 -10.11 -3.03
CA TRP A 46 -11.43 -8.77 -2.69
C TRP A 46 -12.58 -8.87 -1.68
N TRP A 47 -13.58 -9.70 -1.98
CA TRP A 47 -14.72 -9.91 -1.08
C TRP A 47 -14.31 -10.56 0.24
N GLY A 48 -13.29 -11.44 0.24
CA GLY A 48 -12.67 -11.94 1.46
C GLY A 48 -12.07 -10.82 2.31
N ALA A 49 -11.37 -9.85 1.70
CA ALA A 49 -10.84 -8.70 2.42
C ALA A 49 -11.94 -7.72 2.90
N VAL A 50 -13.00 -7.52 2.11
CA VAL A 50 -14.19 -6.75 2.53
C VAL A 50 -14.84 -7.42 3.74
N GLY A 51 -15.04 -8.73 3.69
CA GLY A 51 -15.61 -9.52 4.79
C GLY A 51 -14.75 -9.46 6.05
N LEU A 52 -13.42 -9.55 5.92
CA LEU A 52 -12.49 -9.38 7.05
C LEU A 52 -12.57 -7.98 7.67
N ASN A 53 -12.66 -6.92 6.85
CA ASN A 53 -12.86 -5.55 7.36
C ASN A 53 -14.18 -5.44 8.14
N ALA A 54 -15.28 -5.97 7.59
CA ALA A 54 -16.59 -5.94 8.25
C ALA A 54 -16.60 -6.73 9.57
N ALA A 55 -16.00 -7.93 9.59
CA ALA A 55 -15.86 -8.74 10.79
C ALA A 55 -14.98 -8.04 11.85
N ALA A 56 -13.86 -7.44 11.43
CA ALA A 56 -12.98 -6.70 12.31
C ALA A 56 -13.69 -5.48 12.92
N ALA A 57 -14.45 -4.72 12.12
CA ALA A 57 -15.26 -3.61 12.59
C ALA A 57 -16.30 -4.05 13.63
N LEU A 58 -17.03 -5.14 13.34
CA LEU A 58 -18.03 -5.69 14.25
C LEU A 58 -17.39 -6.14 15.58
N LEU A 59 -16.27 -6.86 15.53
CA LEU A 59 -15.53 -7.26 16.73
C LEU A 59 -15.07 -6.05 17.55
N HIS A 60 -14.65 -4.97 16.88
CA HIS A 60 -14.26 -3.73 17.53
C HIS A 60 -15.43 -3.06 18.26
N VAL A 61 -16.59 -2.96 17.60
CA VAL A 61 -17.83 -2.43 18.21
C VAL A 61 -18.27 -3.29 19.40
N VAL A 62 -18.21 -4.62 19.26
CA VAL A 62 -18.53 -5.53 20.37
C VAL A 62 -17.53 -5.36 21.52
N ALA A 63 -16.24 -5.12 21.25
CA ALA A 63 -15.26 -4.86 22.30
C ALA A 63 -15.60 -3.60 23.12
N LEU A 64 -16.16 -2.56 22.50
CA LEU A 64 -16.61 -1.35 23.19
C LEU A 64 -17.77 -1.59 24.16
N LYS A 65 -18.55 -2.67 23.99
CA LYS A 65 -19.56 -3.09 24.97
C LYS A 65 -18.93 -3.57 26.28
N TYR A 66 -17.70 -4.10 26.22
CA TYR A 66 -17.05 -4.76 27.35
C TYR A 66 -15.90 -3.95 27.96
N GLY A 67 -15.46 -2.87 27.30
CA GLY A 67 -14.31 -2.07 27.77
C GLY A 67 -14.33 -0.64 27.24
N PRO A 68 -13.64 0.28 27.93
CA PRO A 68 -13.64 1.69 27.56
C PRO A 68 -12.87 1.95 26.26
N LEU A 69 -13.32 2.97 25.51
CA LEU A 69 -12.69 3.41 24.25
C LEU A 69 -11.19 3.73 24.43
N THR A 70 -10.81 4.28 25.59
CA THR A 70 -9.43 4.58 25.95
C THR A 70 -8.50 3.36 25.97
N VAL A 71 -9.05 2.15 26.13
CA VAL A 71 -8.32 0.87 26.04
C VAL A 71 -8.44 0.26 24.65
N VAL A 72 -9.65 0.25 24.08
CA VAL A 72 -9.95 -0.43 22.80
C VAL A 72 -9.30 0.27 21.61
N GLN A 73 -9.27 1.60 21.60
CA GLN A 73 -8.76 2.37 20.46
C GLN A 73 -7.24 2.23 20.26
N PRO A 74 -6.39 2.31 21.30
CA PRO A 74 -4.96 2.00 21.15
C PRO A 74 -4.70 0.57 20.66
N LEU A 75 -5.52 -0.40 21.05
CA LEU A 75 -5.39 -1.78 20.57
C LEU A 75 -5.72 -1.90 19.07
N GLY A 76 -6.62 -1.06 18.55
CA GLY A 76 -6.86 -0.95 17.10
C GLY A 76 -5.60 -0.54 16.32
N ALA A 77 -4.73 0.30 16.92
CA ALA A 77 -3.47 0.67 16.28
C ALA A 77 -2.51 -0.50 16.09
N LEU A 78 -2.68 -1.60 16.85
CA LEU A 78 -1.91 -2.83 16.67
C LEU A 78 -2.15 -3.49 15.30
N THR A 79 -3.18 -3.09 14.55
CA THR A 79 -3.31 -3.46 13.13
C THR A 79 -2.04 -3.12 12.37
N LEU A 80 -1.42 -1.96 12.61
CA LEU A 80 -0.15 -1.59 11.96
C LEU A 80 1.00 -2.53 12.39
N VAL A 81 1.05 -2.89 13.68
CA VAL A 81 2.05 -3.82 14.24
C VAL A 81 1.92 -5.20 13.63
N ALA A 82 0.70 -5.69 13.43
CA ALA A 82 0.44 -7.00 12.85
C ALA A 82 0.64 -7.00 11.34
N ALA A 83 0.22 -5.94 10.64
CA ALA A 83 0.24 -5.87 9.19
C ALA A 83 1.64 -5.82 8.58
N VAL A 84 2.61 -5.16 9.24
CA VAL A 84 3.98 -5.05 8.71
C VAL A 84 4.70 -6.40 8.66
N PRO A 85 4.79 -7.19 9.76
CA PRO A 85 5.33 -8.55 9.73
C PRO A 85 4.52 -9.48 8.83
N LEU A 86 3.19 -9.40 8.87
CA LEU A 86 2.33 -10.23 8.05
C LEU A 86 2.53 -9.98 6.55
N GLY A 87 2.70 -8.71 6.17
CA GLY A 87 3.05 -8.29 4.81
C GLY A 87 4.42 -8.77 4.38
N ALA A 88 5.42 -8.68 5.26
CA ALA A 88 6.77 -9.19 4.99
C ALA A 88 6.79 -10.71 4.82
N TRP A 89 6.15 -11.45 5.74
CA TRP A 89 6.02 -12.90 5.69
C TRP A 89 5.33 -13.37 4.41
N MET A 90 4.19 -12.78 4.06
CA MET A 90 3.50 -13.13 2.82
C MET A 90 4.35 -12.84 1.58
N ALA A 91 5.15 -11.78 1.60
CA ALA A 91 6.07 -11.41 0.53
C ALA A 91 7.39 -12.21 0.53
N GLY A 92 7.58 -13.15 1.45
CA GLY A 92 8.80 -13.97 1.53
C GLY A 92 10.04 -13.18 1.96
N ARG A 93 9.88 -12.07 2.68
CA ARG A 93 10.97 -11.20 3.15
C ARG A 93 10.94 -11.02 4.66
N THR A 94 12.06 -10.55 5.22
CA THR A 94 12.13 -10.12 6.62
C THR A 94 11.70 -8.66 6.78
N VAL A 95 11.25 -8.31 7.99
CA VAL A 95 10.93 -6.92 8.34
C VAL A 95 12.23 -6.18 8.63
N SER A 96 12.42 -5.04 7.99
CA SER A 96 13.60 -4.21 8.22
C SER A 96 13.55 -3.47 9.57
N THR A 97 14.71 -3.12 10.12
CA THR A 97 14.78 -2.31 11.35
C THR A 97 14.12 -0.93 11.18
N VAL A 98 14.15 -0.37 9.97
CA VAL A 98 13.51 0.93 9.67
C VAL A 98 12.00 0.81 9.72
N GLU A 99 11.41 -0.28 9.22
CA GLU A 99 9.97 -0.54 9.32
C GLU A 99 9.53 -0.70 10.77
N TRP A 100 10.29 -1.45 11.58
CA TRP A 100 10.01 -1.58 13.01
C TRP A 100 10.06 -0.24 13.74
N ARG A 101 11.09 0.58 13.47
CA ARG A 101 11.21 1.93 14.04
C ARG A 101 10.06 2.83 13.60
N GLY A 102 9.71 2.81 12.32
CA GLY A 102 8.61 3.58 11.76
C GLY A 102 7.26 3.22 12.40
N THR A 103 6.98 1.92 12.51
CA THR A 103 5.79 1.40 13.21
C THR A 103 5.77 1.82 14.67
N ALA A 104 6.88 1.64 15.40
CA ALA A 104 6.97 2.03 16.81
C ALA A 104 6.74 3.53 17.02
N LEU A 105 7.39 4.39 16.23
CA LEU A 105 7.21 5.85 16.29
C LEU A 105 5.76 6.25 15.97
N THR A 106 5.14 5.60 14.98
CA THR A 106 3.73 5.84 14.64
C THR A 106 2.81 5.52 15.81
N LEU A 107 3.03 4.39 16.48
CA LEU A 107 2.21 3.95 17.62
C LEU A 107 2.38 4.84 18.84
N VAL A 108 3.63 5.18 19.19
CA VAL A 108 3.91 6.06 20.34
C VAL A 108 3.32 7.44 20.09
N GLY A 109 3.47 7.98 18.87
CA GLY A 109 2.89 9.26 18.50
C GLY A 109 1.36 9.26 18.55
N LEU A 110 0.74 8.21 18.02
CA LEU A 110 -0.71 8.02 18.09
C LEU A 110 -1.18 7.88 19.54
N ALA A 111 -0.50 7.09 20.38
CA ALA A 111 -0.86 6.94 21.79
C ALA A 111 -0.81 8.29 22.53
N ALA A 112 0.27 9.07 22.35
CA ALA A 112 0.39 10.41 22.92
C ALA A 112 -0.76 11.32 22.46
N LEU A 113 -1.05 11.35 21.15
CA LEU A 113 -2.15 12.13 20.60
C LEU A 113 -3.50 11.74 21.22
N LEU A 114 -3.81 10.43 21.28
CA LEU A 114 -5.09 9.95 21.79
C LEU A 114 -5.29 10.21 23.28
N THR A 115 -4.22 10.19 24.08
CA THR A 115 -4.32 10.57 25.50
C THR A 115 -4.74 12.02 25.70
N THR A 116 -4.43 12.92 24.75
CA THR A 116 -4.83 14.33 24.80
C THR A 116 -6.22 14.58 24.22
N ALA A 117 -6.62 13.78 23.23
CA ALA A 117 -7.88 13.91 22.51
C ALA A 117 -9.07 13.22 23.19
N SER A 118 -8.85 12.47 24.28
CA SER A 118 -9.94 11.76 24.97
C SER A 118 -10.70 12.71 25.91
N GLY A 119 -11.75 13.38 25.42
CA GLY A 119 -12.82 13.95 26.26
C GLY A 119 -13.79 12.87 26.77
N PRO A 120 -14.73 13.18 27.69
CA PRO A 120 -15.91 12.34 27.88
C PRO A 120 -16.62 12.12 26.54
N ALA A 121 -17.21 10.94 26.33
CA ALA A 121 -18.01 10.70 25.14
C ALA A 121 -19.09 11.78 25.02
N PRO A 122 -19.37 12.31 23.82
CA PRO A 122 -20.37 13.35 23.67
C PRO A 122 -21.73 12.90 24.19
N ASP A 123 -22.36 13.73 25.03
CA ASP A 123 -23.77 13.56 25.39
C ASP A 123 -24.69 13.94 24.22
N ASP A 124 -24.19 14.74 23.25
CA ASP A 124 -24.91 15.18 22.06
C ASP A 124 -24.46 14.44 20.79
N VAL A 125 -25.43 14.06 19.97
CA VAL A 125 -25.22 13.48 18.63
C VAL A 125 -25.39 14.54 17.55
N LEU A 126 -24.64 14.39 16.44
CA LEU A 126 -24.79 15.26 15.26
C LEU A 126 -26.26 15.32 14.81
N SER A 127 -26.77 16.53 14.65
CA SER A 127 -28.06 16.75 14.00
C SER A 127 -28.01 16.33 12.52
N VAL A 128 -29.16 16.10 11.87
CA VAL A 128 -29.16 15.75 10.42
C VAL A 128 -28.46 16.82 9.56
N PRO A 129 -28.72 18.12 9.76
CA PRO A 129 -28.05 19.16 8.97
C PRO A 129 -26.53 19.16 9.17
N GLU A 130 -26.06 18.97 10.41
CA GLU A 130 -24.62 18.90 10.70
C GLU A 130 -23.98 17.65 10.09
N ALA A 131 -24.64 16.48 10.20
CA ALA A 131 -24.18 15.25 9.57
C ALA A 131 -24.06 15.40 8.04
N LEU A 132 -25.04 16.08 7.40
CA LEU A 132 -25.01 16.36 5.97
C LEU A 132 -23.94 17.39 5.59
N ALA A 133 -23.72 18.43 6.41
CA ALA A 133 -22.68 19.42 6.19
C ALA A 133 -21.28 18.80 6.31
N VAL A 134 -21.04 17.98 7.35
CA VAL A 134 -19.81 17.20 7.54
C VAL A 134 -19.58 16.28 6.36
N ALA A 135 -20.62 15.56 5.92
CA ALA A 135 -20.53 14.68 4.79
C ALA A 135 -20.21 15.42 3.49
N GLY A 136 -20.89 16.53 3.19
CA GLY A 136 -20.63 17.34 2.00
C GLY A 136 -19.23 17.94 1.98
N GLY A 137 -18.79 18.51 3.11
CA GLY A 137 -17.43 19.03 3.27
C GLY A 137 -16.36 17.95 3.13
N THR A 138 -16.61 16.78 3.73
CA THR A 138 -15.71 15.62 3.63
C THR A 138 -15.62 15.08 2.22
N ALA A 139 -16.75 14.91 1.52
CA ALA A 139 -16.78 14.47 0.13
C ALA A 139 -16.00 15.43 -0.78
N SER A 140 -16.13 16.75 -0.54
CA SER A 140 -15.39 17.78 -1.27
C SER A 140 -13.89 17.68 -1.03
N LEU A 141 -13.46 17.51 0.23
CA LEU A 141 -12.06 17.33 0.58
C LEU A 141 -11.47 16.03 -0.01
N ILE A 142 -12.21 14.94 0.05
CA ILE A 142 -11.84 13.66 -0.58
C ILE A 142 -11.67 13.84 -2.08
N GLY A 143 -12.60 14.54 -2.74
CA GLY A 143 -12.53 14.86 -4.17
C GLY A 143 -11.27 15.65 -4.53
N LEU A 144 -10.92 16.65 -3.72
CA LEU A 144 -9.69 17.44 -3.89
C LEU A 144 -8.42 16.58 -3.70
N LEU A 145 -8.39 15.73 -2.66
CA LEU A 145 -7.25 14.86 -2.37
C LEU A 145 -7.06 13.75 -3.42
N SER A 146 -8.14 13.36 -4.08
CA SER A 146 -8.20 12.23 -5.03
C SER A 146 -8.30 12.68 -6.48
N TRP A 147 -8.05 13.96 -6.76
CA TRP A 147 -8.23 14.55 -8.09
C TRP A 147 -7.36 13.85 -9.16
N PRO A 148 -7.91 13.56 -10.37
CA PRO A 148 -7.19 12.90 -11.46
C PRO A 148 -5.90 13.60 -11.84
N GLY A 149 -4.79 12.84 -11.92
CA GLY A 149 -3.45 13.37 -12.22
C GLY A 149 -2.51 13.42 -11.02
N SER A 150 -3.01 13.19 -9.80
CA SER A 150 -2.18 12.97 -8.62
C SER A 150 -1.63 11.53 -8.59
N ARG A 151 -0.34 11.36 -8.26
CA ARG A 151 0.23 10.02 -8.06
C ARG A 151 -0.48 9.30 -6.90
N PRO A 152 -0.95 8.06 -7.07
CA PRO A 152 -1.52 7.28 -5.98
C PRO A 152 -0.50 7.11 -4.85
N GLY A 153 -0.96 7.21 -3.59
CA GLY A 153 -0.08 7.25 -2.42
C GLY A 153 -0.76 7.86 -1.19
N LEU A 154 -0.01 8.62 -0.39
CA LEU A 154 -0.47 9.11 0.92
C LEU A 154 -1.71 10.00 0.87
N ARG A 155 -1.96 10.71 -0.24
CA ARG A 155 -3.18 11.51 -0.40
C ARG A 155 -4.45 10.66 -0.36
N HIS A 156 -4.43 9.52 -1.07
CA HIS A 156 -5.55 8.57 -1.09
C HIS A 156 -5.68 7.84 0.25
N ALA A 157 -4.56 7.56 0.94
CA ALA A 157 -4.57 7.02 2.30
C ALA A 157 -5.19 8.01 3.30
N THR A 158 -4.87 9.30 3.16
CA THR A 158 -5.43 10.37 4.00
C THR A 158 -6.93 10.50 3.73
N ALA A 159 -7.33 10.57 2.46
CA ALA A 159 -8.74 10.63 2.07
C ALA A 159 -9.53 9.38 2.57
N SER A 160 -8.92 8.20 2.49
CA SER A 160 -9.50 6.97 3.04
C SER A 160 -9.68 7.05 4.56
N GLY A 161 -8.67 7.49 5.31
CA GLY A 161 -8.77 7.59 6.76
C GLY A 161 -9.79 8.65 7.21
N ILE A 162 -9.89 9.78 6.49
CA ILE A 162 -10.94 10.78 6.73
C ILE A 162 -12.33 10.18 6.47
N ALA A 163 -12.52 9.47 5.35
CA ALA A 163 -13.77 8.80 5.04
C ALA A 163 -14.18 7.81 6.15
N SER A 164 -13.24 7.02 6.64
CA SER A 164 -13.46 6.11 7.77
C SER A 164 -13.82 6.85 9.06
N GLY A 165 -13.16 7.97 9.35
CA GLY A 165 -13.45 8.79 10.54
C GLY A 165 -14.87 9.34 10.54
N VAL A 166 -15.31 9.86 9.41
CA VAL A 166 -16.69 10.32 9.23
C VAL A 166 -17.69 9.17 9.30
N ALA A 167 -17.41 8.04 8.64
CA ALA A 167 -18.25 6.85 8.74
C ALA A 167 -18.40 6.39 10.20
N SER A 168 -17.33 6.45 11.01
CA SER A 168 -17.37 6.09 12.42
C SER A 168 -18.23 7.04 13.25
N ALA A 169 -18.09 8.36 13.07
CA ALA A 169 -18.92 9.36 13.77
C ALA A 169 -20.41 9.24 13.41
N LEU A 170 -20.72 9.01 12.13
CA LEU A 170 -22.08 8.76 11.66
C LEU A 170 -22.64 7.43 12.20
N THR A 171 -21.80 6.39 12.31
CA THR A 171 -22.20 5.11 12.89
C THR A 171 -22.61 5.27 14.35
N GLN A 172 -21.86 6.05 15.14
CA GLN A 172 -22.25 6.36 16.53
C GLN A 172 -23.61 7.05 16.60
N THR A 173 -23.88 7.99 15.69
CA THR A 173 -25.19 8.66 15.58
C THR A 173 -26.31 7.65 15.30
N VAL A 174 -26.08 6.68 14.40
CA VAL A 174 -27.03 5.59 14.12
C VAL A 174 -27.23 4.68 15.33
N THR A 175 -26.15 4.28 15.99
CA THR A 175 -26.20 3.41 17.17
C THR A 175 -27.00 4.03 18.30
N VAL A 176 -26.77 5.30 18.62
CA VAL A 176 -27.55 6.05 19.62
C VAL A 176 -29.03 6.14 19.20
N ALA A 177 -29.30 6.54 17.96
CA ALA A 177 -30.67 6.67 17.46
C ALA A 177 -31.47 5.34 17.49
N VAL A 178 -30.79 4.21 17.31
CA VAL A 178 -31.38 2.86 17.35
C VAL A 178 -31.53 2.36 18.80
N THR A 179 -30.62 2.71 19.70
CA THR A 179 -30.61 2.19 21.08
C THR A 179 -31.56 2.97 22.00
N ASP A 180 -31.71 4.29 21.79
CA ASP A 180 -32.55 5.15 22.63
C ASP A 180 -34.03 5.18 22.22
N ARG A 181 -34.43 4.51 21.12
CA ARG A 181 -35.82 4.51 20.63
C ARG A 181 -36.43 3.11 20.61
N THR A 182 -37.62 2.99 21.19
CA THR A 182 -38.61 1.90 20.98
C THR A 182 -39.36 2.00 19.64
N GLY A 183 -38.91 2.86 18.72
CA GLY A 183 -39.53 3.08 17.41
C GLY A 183 -39.07 2.10 16.32
N PRO A 184 -39.66 2.13 15.11
CA PRO A 184 -39.31 1.22 14.03
C PRO A 184 -37.85 1.38 13.59
N LEU A 185 -37.12 0.26 13.50
CA LEU A 185 -35.72 0.20 13.01
C LEU A 185 -35.55 0.73 11.57
N LEU A 186 -36.65 0.94 10.84
CA LEU A 186 -36.70 1.35 9.44
C LEU A 186 -37.13 2.81 9.25
N ASP A 187 -36.86 3.69 10.22
CA ASP A 187 -37.04 5.12 10.04
C ASP A 187 -36.16 5.65 8.88
N ALA A 188 -36.73 6.46 7.98
CA ALA A 188 -36.05 6.96 6.79
C ALA A 188 -34.76 7.73 7.12
N ARG A 189 -34.73 8.37 8.29
CA ARG A 189 -33.55 9.06 8.83
C ARG A 189 -32.41 8.08 9.13
N VAL A 190 -32.70 6.96 9.80
CA VAL A 190 -31.72 5.93 10.15
C VAL A 190 -31.17 5.28 8.89
N ILE A 191 -32.04 4.98 7.92
CA ILE A 191 -31.65 4.44 6.62
C ILE A 191 -30.74 5.42 5.87
N GLY A 192 -31.08 6.71 5.85
CA GLY A 192 -30.28 7.74 5.19
C GLY A 192 -28.86 7.84 5.76
N VAL A 193 -28.71 7.85 7.09
CA VAL A 193 -27.38 7.90 7.73
C VAL A 193 -26.63 6.57 7.53
N ALA A 194 -27.30 5.42 7.59
CA ALA A 194 -26.68 4.13 7.33
C ALA A 194 -26.16 4.01 5.89
N LEU A 195 -26.91 4.53 4.90
CA LEU A 195 -26.44 4.62 3.52
C LEU A 195 -25.20 5.51 3.39
N LEU A 196 -25.17 6.63 4.11
CA LEU A 196 -24.03 7.53 4.12
C LEU A 196 -22.77 6.88 4.72
N VAL A 197 -22.94 6.13 5.81
CA VAL A 197 -21.88 5.28 6.40
C VAL A 197 -21.38 4.27 5.37
N ALA A 198 -22.28 3.60 4.65
CA ALA A 198 -21.92 2.63 3.62
C ALA A 198 -21.14 3.28 2.47
N VAL A 199 -21.55 4.45 2.00
CA VAL A 199 -20.87 5.22 0.94
C VAL A 199 -19.46 5.62 1.37
N PHE A 200 -19.30 6.22 2.55
CA PHE A 200 -17.97 6.60 3.05
C PHE A 200 -17.08 5.39 3.33
N SER A 201 -17.64 4.31 3.85
CA SER A 201 -16.88 3.07 4.11
C SER A 201 -16.40 2.44 2.81
N ALA A 202 -17.28 2.29 1.82
CA ALA A 202 -16.93 1.74 0.51
C ALA A 202 -15.95 2.65 -0.24
N GLY A 203 -16.21 3.96 -0.25
CA GLY A 203 -15.33 4.96 -0.85
C GLY A 203 -13.95 4.96 -0.20
N GLY A 204 -13.89 4.94 1.13
CA GLY A 204 -12.67 4.82 1.92
C GLY A 204 -11.89 3.55 1.55
N LEU A 205 -12.56 2.41 1.45
CA LEU A 205 -11.92 1.14 1.08
C LEU A 205 -11.31 1.18 -0.33
N LEU A 206 -12.00 1.78 -1.29
CA LEU A 206 -11.49 1.96 -2.65
C LEU A 206 -10.30 2.93 -2.68
N LEU A 207 -10.35 4.00 -1.89
CA LEU A 207 -9.23 4.94 -1.73
C LEU A 207 -8.01 4.27 -1.08
N ALA A 208 -8.20 3.47 -0.02
CA ALA A 208 -7.14 2.67 0.57
C ALA A 208 -6.51 1.72 -0.46
N GLN A 209 -7.35 1.05 -1.25
CA GLN A 209 -6.90 0.18 -2.32
C GLN A 209 -6.05 0.91 -3.36
N THR A 210 -6.40 2.15 -3.71
CA THR A 210 -5.57 2.97 -4.59
C THR A 210 -4.25 3.39 -3.93
N ALA A 211 -4.26 3.68 -2.62
CA ALA A 211 -3.09 4.09 -1.86
C ALA A 211 -2.07 2.95 -1.72
N TYR A 212 -2.53 1.71 -1.54
CA TYR A 212 -1.66 0.54 -1.38
C TYR A 212 -0.89 0.13 -2.63
N ARG A 213 -1.18 0.73 -3.80
CA ARG A 213 -0.42 0.48 -5.04
C ARG A 213 1.07 0.84 -4.89
N GLY A 214 1.40 1.82 -4.05
CA GLY A 214 2.77 2.26 -3.78
C GLY A 214 3.45 1.55 -2.61
N GLY A 215 2.82 0.52 -2.02
CA GLY A 215 3.31 -0.18 -0.82
C GLY A 215 2.33 -0.09 0.35
N LEU A 216 2.49 -0.99 1.33
CA LEU A 216 1.57 -1.13 2.46
C LEU A 216 1.89 -0.17 3.62
N GLY A 217 3.18 -0.05 3.98
CA GLY A 217 3.59 0.51 5.28
C GLY A 217 3.09 1.94 5.53
N ALA A 218 3.46 2.88 4.66
CA ALA A 218 3.08 4.28 4.86
C ALA A 218 1.60 4.59 4.61
N PRO A 219 0.96 4.05 3.56
CA PRO A 219 -0.49 4.21 3.40
C PRO A 219 -1.29 3.64 4.56
N LEU A 220 -0.93 2.46 5.09
CA LEU A 220 -1.64 1.87 6.22
C LEU A 220 -1.46 2.73 7.48
N ALA A 221 -0.24 3.18 7.76
CA ALA A 221 0.02 4.08 8.88
C ALA A 221 -0.79 5.39 8.77
N MET A 222 -0.90 5.96 7.57
CA MET A 222 -1.71 7.16 7.33
C MET A 222 -3.21 6.92 7.50
N VAL A 223 -3.75 5.80 7.00
CA VAL A 223 -5.17 5.46 7.21
C VAL A 223 -5.46 5.33 8.71
N THR A 224 -4.61 4.62 9.44
CA THR A 224 -4.75 4.40 10.88
C THR A 224 -4.64 5.70 11.70
N LEU A 225 -3.83 6.66 11.25
CA LEU A 225 -3.66 7.96 11.92
C LEU A 225 -4.77 8.97 11.58
N ALA A 226 -5.18 9.01 10.31
CA ALA A 226 -6.15 9.99 9.83
C ALA A 226 -7.56 9.75 10.38
N ASN A 227 -7.94 8.50 10.67
CA ASN A 227 -9.23 8.16 11.27
C ASN A 227 -9.46 8.84 12.65
N PRO A 228 -8.61 8.61 13.67
CA PRO A 228 -8.79 9.27 14.96
C PRO A 228 -8.57 10.79 14.90
N LEU A 229 -7.72 11.29 13.99
CA LEU A 229 -7.57 12.74 13.79
C LEU A 229 -8.84 13.38 13.23
N ALA A 230 -9.47 12.77 12.23
CA ALA A 230 -10.73 13.24 11.68
C ALA A 230 -11.84 13.22 12.75
N ALA A 231 -11.91 12.13 13.53
CA ALA A 231 -12.83 12.04 14.66
C ALA A 231 -12.60 13.15 15.70
N ALA A 232 -11.34 13.41 16.08
CA ALA A 232 -10.99 14.47 17.02
C ALA A 232 -11.33 15.87 16.49
N VAL A 233 -11.09 16.16 15.21
CA VAL A 233 -11.45 17.45 14.60
C VAL A 233 -12.97 17.65 14.61
N ILE A 234 -13.73 16.61 14.32
CA ILE A 234 -15.20 16.64 14.38
C ILE A 234 -15.66 16.89 15.83
N GLY A 235 -15.11 16.17 16.81
CA GLY A 235 -15.40 16.35 18.24
C GLY A 235 -15.12 17.76 18.74
N LEU A 236 -13.91 18.27 18.52
CA LEU A 236 -13.49 19.60 18.95
C LEU A 236 -14.27 20.73 18.24
N GLY A 237 -14.53 20.57 16.94
CA GLY A 237 -15.11 21.64 16.11
C GLY A 237 -16.62 21.74 16.19
N LEU A 238 -17.32 20.60 16.23
CA LEU A 238 -18.78 20.54 16.14
C LEU A 238 -19.45 20.17 17.45
N LEU A 239 -18.78 19.40 18.31
CA LEU A 239 -19.33 18.96 19.59
C LEU A 239 -18.78 19.78 20.77
N GLY A 240 -18.00 20.82 20.50
CA GLY A 240 -17.46 21.72 21.53
C GLY A 240 -16.51 21.04 22.52
N GLU A 241 -15.92 19.89 22.13
CA GLU A 241 -14.97 19.20 23.00
C GLU A 241 -13.73 20.08 23.23
N HIS A 242 -13.14 19.95 24.41
CA HIS A 242 -11.90 20.63 24.76
C HIS A 242 -10.80 19.59 24.97
N LEU A 243 -9.61 19.87 24.44
CA LEU A 243 -8.44 19.05 24.70
C LEU A 243 -8.13 19.02 26.20
N ARG A 244 -7.98 17.82 26.76
CA ARG A 244 -7.62 17.67 28.18
C ARG A 244 -6.24 18.28 28.43
N GLY A 245 -6.13 19.13 29.45
CA GLY A 245 -4.86 19.69 29.91
C GLY A 245 -4.45 21.04 29.32
N GLY A 246 -5.33 21.76 28.61
CA GLY A 246 -5.07 23.12 28.14
C GLY A 246 -3.87 23.23 27.19
N LEU A 247 -3.12 24.33 27.25
CA LEU A 247 -1.91 24.55 26.42
C LEU A 247 -0.87 23.40 26.52
N PRO A 248 -0.55 22.86 27.71
CA PRO A 248 0.30 21.68 27.84
C PRO A 248 -0.23 20.43 27.12
N GLY A 249 -1.55 20.20 27.18
CA GLY A 249 -2.20 19.10 26.44
C GLY A 249 -2.08 19.27 24.94
N VAL A 250 -2.26 20.49 24.42
CA VAL A 250 -2.05 20.83 23.00
C VAL A 250 -0.60 20.55 22.59
N ALA A 251 0.38 21.00 23.38
CA ALA A 251 1.80 20.77 23.08
C ALA A 251 2.15 19.28 23.05
N PHE A 252 1.63 18.50 23.99
CA PHE A 252 1.82 17.04 24.03
C PHE A 252 1.15 16.34 22.84
N GLY A 253 -0.05 16.78 22.44
CA GLY A 253 -0.75 16.28 21.26
C GLY A 253 0.01 16.58 19.97
N LEU A 254 0.54 17.80 19.81
CA LEU A 254 1.38 18.20 18.68
C LEU A 254 2.69 17.40 18.63
N PHE A 255 3.31 17.14 19.78
CA PHE A 255 4.47 16.27 19.87
C PHE A 255 4.15 14.84 19.40
N GLY A 256 3.02 14.28 19.87
CA GLY A 256 2.52 12.98 19.42
C GLY A 256 2.28 12.93 17.90
N ALA A 257 1.62 13.96 17.36
CA ALA A 257 1.39 14.08 15.91
C ALA A 257 2.71 14.15 15.11
N GLY A 258 3.70 14.89 15.62
CA GLY A 258 5.04 14.97 15.02
C GLY A 258 5.74 13.62 15.00
N LEU A 259 5.69 12.88 16.11
CA LEU A 259 6.27 11.55 16.22
C LEU A 259 5.59 10.54 15.28
N ALA A 260 4.25 10.61 15.18
CA ALA A 260 3.50 9.77 14.27
C ALA A 260 3.84 10.07 12.81
N SER A 261 3.93 11.36 12.46
CA SER A 261 4.32 11.83 11.13
C SER A 261 5.73 11.35 10.76
N TRP A 262 6.68 11.39 11.70
CA TRP A 262 8.02 10.85 11.49
C TRP A 262 7.98 9.34 11.22
N GLY A 263 7.22 8.58 12.00
CA GLY A 263 7.01 7.15 11.78
C GLY A 263 6.52 6.84 10.36
N VAL A 264 5.50 7.57 9.89
CA VAL A 264 4.97 7.47 8.51
C VAL A 264 6.04 7.79 7.45
N VAL A 265 6.84 8.85 7.65
CA VAL A 265 7.91 9.22 6.71
C VAL A 265 8.97 8.11 6.61
N LEU A 266 9.33 7.49 7.73
CA LEU A 266 10.26 6.35 7.73
C LEU A 266 9.69 5.16 6.95
N LEU A 267 8.42 4.82 7.16
CA LEU A 267 7.72 3.77 6.43
C LEU A 267 7.61 4.07 4.92
N SER A 268 7.49 5.35 4.56
CA SER A 268 7.35 5.80 3.16
C SER A 268 8.65 5.54 2.39
N ARG A 269 9.79 5.89 2.99
CA ARG A 269 11.12 5.73 2.38
C ARG A 269 11.47 4.27 2.11
N VAL A 270 11.00 3.33 2.95
CA VAL A 270 11.21 1.89 2.72
C VAL A 270 10.38 1.38 1.54
N SER A 271 9.15 1.86 1.39
CA SER A 271 8.28 1.48 0.28
C SER A 271 8.84 1.99 -1.06
N GLU A 272 9.32 3.24 -1.10
CA GLU A 272 9.98 3.81 -2.28
C GLU A 272 11.28 3.08 -2.67
N GLY A 273 12.08 2.66 -1.69
CA GLY A 273 13.32 1.93 -1.92
C GLY A 273 13.12 0.52 -2.51
N THR A 274 12.00 -0.14 -2.18
CA THR A 274 11.67 -1.47 -2.71
C THR A 274 11.12 -1.40 -4.13
N SER A 275 10.40 -0.33 -4.49
CA SER A 275 9.92 -0.08 -5.86
C SER A 275 11.03 0.37 -6.83
N ALA A 276 12.21 0.75 -6.33
CA ALA A 276 13.33 1.24 -7.12
C ALA A 276 14.34 0.15 -7.55
N VAL A 277 14.08 -1.13 -7.29
CA VAL A 277 14.82 -2.21 -7.96
C VAL A 277 14.43 -2.14 -9.44
N PRO A 278 15.36 -1.79 -10.36
CA PRO A 278 15.04 -1.77 -11.78
C PRO A 278 14.52 -3.15 -12.14
N ALA A 279 13.36 -3.20 -12.80
CA ALA A 279 12.95 -4.38 -13.54
C ALA A 279 14.17 -4.81 -14.35
N GLU A 280 14.70 -5.98 -14.01
CA GLU A 280 15.73 -6.63 -14.81
C GLU A 280 15.19 -6.59 -16.23
N ALA A 281 15.88 -5.83 -17.09
CA ALA A 281 15.52 -5.73 -18.48
C ALA A 281 15.28 -7.16 -18.99
N PRO A 282 14.23 -7.42 -19.79
CA PRO A 282 14.02 -8.75 -20.34
C PRO A 282 15.35 -9.25 -20.86
N VAL A 283 15.87 -10.32 -20.25
CA VAL A 283 17.00 -11.04 -20.79
C VAL A 283 16.52 -11.45 -22.16
N GLU A 284 16.95 -10.72 -23.20
CA GLU A 284 16.78 -11.17 -24.57
C GLU A 284 17.26 -12.62 -24.57
N PRO A 285 16.45 -13.59 -25.04
CA PRO A 285 16.93 -14.94 -25.18
C PRO A 285 18.17 -14.86 -26.06
N SER A 286 19.32 -15.12 -25.44
CA SER A 286 20.60 -15.18 -26.10
C SER A 286 20.43 -16.16 -27.26
N THR A 287 20.38 -15.62 -28.47
CA THR A 287 20.37 -16.42 -29.68
C THR A 287 21.61 -17.32 -29.59
N PRO A 288 21.47 -18.65 -29.65
CA PRO A 288 22.63 -19.53 -29.61
C PRO A 288 23.59 -19.09 -30.72
N PRO A 289 24.90 -19.01 -30.46
CA PRO A 289 25.85 -18.59 -31.47
C PRO A 289 25.68 -19.48 -32.70
N ALA A 290 25.47 -18.84 -33.86
CA ALA A 290 25.39 -19.54 -35.13
C ALA A 290 26.63 -20.45 -35.28
N PRO A 291 26.48 -21.69 -35.78
CA PRO A 291 27.62 -22.56 -35.97
C PRO A 291 28.59 -21.87 -36.94
N VAL A 292 29.78 -21.56 -36.45
CA VAL A 292 30.88 -21.10 -37.29
C VAL A 292 31.19 -22.23 -38.26
N ARG A 293 30.78 -22.08 -39.52
CA ARG A 293 31.29 -22.91 -40.61
C ARG A 293 32.77 -22.58 -40.74
N ALA A 294 33.62 -23.40 -40.11
CA ALA A 294 35.03 -23.42 -40.42
C ALA A 294 35.18 -23.83 -41.89
N LEU A 295 35.56 -22.88 -42.75
CA LEU A 295 36.10 -23.24 -44.06
C LEU A 295 37.44 -23.94 -43.81
N VAL A 296 37.44 -25.26 -44.00
CA VAL A 296 38.68 -26.03 -44.14
C VAL A 296 39.26 -25.71 -45.52
N PRO A 297 40.49 -25.18 -45.63
CA PRO A 297 41.12 -25.01 -46.93
C PRO A 297 41.43 -26.39 -47.52
N ALA A 298 40.95 -26.65 -48.73
CA ALA A 298 41.35 -27.84 -49.49
C ALA A 298 42.82 -27.70 -49.88
N THR A 299 43.71 -28.41 -49.18
CA THR A 299 45.07 -28.63 -49.65
C THR A 299 45.05 -29.65 -50.78
N THR A 300 45.41 -29.20 -51.98
CA THR A 300 45.83 -30.04 -53.09
C THR A 300 47.07 -30.85 -52.68
N GLY A 301 46.98 -32.17 -52.72
CA GLY A 301 48.10 -33.07 -52.41
C GLY A 301 47.82 -34.50 -52.83
N THR A 302 48.27 -34.84 -54.02
CA THR A 302 48.49 -36.19 -54.58
C THR A 302 49.24 -37.13 -53.62
N SER A 303 48.70 -38.32 -53.39
CA SER A 303 49.33 -39.64 -53.61
C SER A 303 48.53 -40.74 -52.89
N GLY A 304 48.48 -41.93 -53.49
CA GLY A 304 47.55 -43.00 -53.15
C GLY A 304 47.79 -43.65 -51.79
N PHE A 305 46.79 -44.42 -51.33
CA PHE A 305 46.89 -45.86 -51.05
C PHE A 305 45.49 -46.39 -50.73
N ALA A 306 45.29 -47.68 -51.01
CA ALA A 306 44.02 -48.36 -51.18
C ALA A 306 43.41 -48.96 -49.89
N ARG A 307 42.11 -49.31 -49.99
CA ARG A 307 41.33 -50.30 -49.21
C ARG A 307 41.07 -49.94 -47.73
N TRP A 308 39.92 -50.19 -47.12
CA TRP A 308 39.03 -51.37 -47.19
C TRP A 308 37.64 -51.00 -46.62
N THR A 309 36.56 -51.55 -47.18
CA THR A 309 35.17 -51.51 -46.67
C THR A 309 34.91 -52.63 -45.66
N PRO A 310 33.94 -52.51 -44.75
CA PRO A 310 32.82 -53.44 -44.92
C PRO A 310 31.43 -52.81 -44.76
N SER A 311 30.52 -53.47 -45.48
CA SER A 311 29.09 -53.20 -45.64
C SER A 311 28.25 -53.89 -44.57
N THR A 312 27.14 -53.27 -44.18
CA THR A 312 25.87 -53.91 -43.76
C THR A 312 24.78 -52.82 -43.81
N ALA A 313 23.99 -52.72 -44.89
CA ALA A 313 22.81 -53.52 -45.24
C ALA A 313 21.59 -53.24 -44.34
N LEU A 314 20.64 -52.42 -44.85
CA LEU A 314 19.26 -52.84 -45.21
C LEU A 314 18.35 -51.59 -45.36
N ASP A 315 18.10 -51.19 -46.61
CA ASP A 315 16.85 -50.57 -47.09
C ASP A 315 15.77 -51.69 -47.23
N PRO A 316 14.43 -51.44 -47.37
CA PRO A 316 13.84 -50.33 -48.14
C PRO A 316 12.45 -49.79 -47.68
N TYR A 317 12.15 -48.52 -47.99
CA TYR A 317 10.85 -48.12 -48.58
C TYR A 317 10.89 -46.68 -49.12
N THR A 318 10.74 -46.54 -50.45
CA THR A 318 10.25 -45.34 -51.16
C THR A 318 9.19 -45.85 -52.16
N PRO A 319 8.31 -45.04 -52.81
CA PRO A 319 8.44 -43.60 -53.08
C PRO A 319 7.14 -42.77 -53.05
N GLY A 320 7.29 -41.46 -53.24
CA GLY A 320 6.18 -40.54 -53.55
C GLY A 320 6.68 -39.13 -53.84
N ALA A 321 7.05 -38.86 -55.09
CA ALA A 321 7.51 -37.56 -55.58
C ALA A 321 6.33 -36.62 -55.90
N SER A 322 6.47 -35.32 -55.59
CA SER A 322 6.08 -34.23 -56.50
C SER A 322 6.40 -32.83 -55.96
N ALA A 323 6.88 -31.99 -56.89
CA ALA A 323 6.80 -30.52 -56.94
C ALA A 323 7.72 -29.65 -56.05
N GLY A 324 8.87 -29.26 -56.64
CA GLY A 324 9.16 -27.88 -57.10
C GLY A 324 9.25 -26.71 -56.08
N PRO A 325 10.32 -25.89 -56.13
CA PRO A 325 10.53 -24.79 -55.17
C PRO A 325 9.77 -23.51 -55.57
N ALA A 326 9.18 -22.82 -54.59
CA ALA A 326 8.58 -21.50 -54.77
C ALA A 326 9.40 -20.41 -54.08
N VAL A 327 9.74 -19.40 -54.88
CA VAL A 327 10.54 -18.19 -54.57
C VAL A 327 9.71 -17.20 -53.75
N LEU A 328 10.32 -16.62 -52.71
CA LEU A 328 9.76 -15.52 -51.91
C LEU A 328 9.94 -14.16 -52.62
N PRO A 329 8.94 -13.26 -52.65
CA PRO A 329 9.14 -11.88 -53.06
C PRO A 329 9.58 -10.99 -51.88
N ALA A 330 10.51 -10.08 -52.18
CA ALA A 330 11.06 -9.08 -51.28
C ALA A 330 10.03 -8.01 -50.89
N ALA A 331 9.93 -7.71 -49.59
CA ALA A 331 9.13 -6.60 -49.07
C ALA A 331 9.96 -5.31 -48.97
N ARG A 332 9.33 -4.22 -49.43
CA ARG A 332 9.85 -2.85 -49.61
C ARG A 332 10.46 -2.24 -48.33
N ALA A 333 11.57 -1.55 -48.52
CA ALA A 333 12.10 -0.54 -47.60
C ALA A 333 11.18 0.69 -47.59
N GLN A 334 10.85 1.17 -46.39
CA GLN A 334 10.15 2.43 -46.17
C GLN A 334 11.06 3.32 -45.32
N GLU A 335 11.60 4.37 -45.95
CA GLU A 335 12.46 5.37 -45.33
C GLU A 335 11.65 6.24 -44.36
N GLY A 336 12.17 6.41 -43.14
CA GLY A 336 11.53 7.22 -42.10
C GLY A 336 12.50 7.62 -40.99
N ALA A 337 13.11 8.80 -41.17
CA ALA A 337 13.61 9.74 -40.16
C ALA A 337 14.53 9.24 -39.03
N ALA A 338 15.82 9.60 -39.14
CA ALA A 338 16.83 9.48 -38.11
C ALA A 338 16.58 10.41 -36.89
N PRO A 339 16.75 9.95 -35.63
CA PRO A 339 16.85 10.82 -34.47
C PRO A 339 18.32 11.25 -34.22
N ARG A 340 18.52 12.55 -33.99
CA ARG A 340 19.79 13.17 -33.57
C ARG A 340 20.29 12.60 -32.23
N PRO A 341 21.61 12.37 -32.03
CA PRO A 341 22.11 11.86 -30.77
C PRO A 341 22.10 12.93 -29.66
N ALA A 342 21.49 12.60 -28.53
CA ALA A 342 21.48 13.42 -27.32
C ALA A 342 22.88 13.50 -26.67
N ARG A 343 23.27 14.70 -26.26
CA ARG A 343 24.53 15.02 -25.57
C ARG A 343 24.64 14.25 -24.24
N ARG A 344 25.76 13.52 -24.05
CA ARG A 344 26.14 12.88 -22.78
C ARG A 344 26.32 13.91 -21.66
N PRO A 345 25.82 13.69 -20.43
CA PRO A 345 26.15 14.52 -19.29
C PRO A 345 27.55 14.19 -18.75
N VAL A 346 28.37 15.22 -18.56
CA VAL A 346 29.73 15.16 -18.01
C VAL A 346 29.68 14.75 -16.53
N ARG A 347 30.28 13.60 -16.21
CA ARG A 347 30.56 13.17 -14.82
C ARG A 347 31.50 14.18 -14.17
N ARG A 348 30.99 15.05 -13.28
CA ARG A 348 31.82 15.82 -12.35
C ARG A 348 32.49 14.88 -11.34
N ARG A 349 33.80 14.67 -11.49
CA ARG A 349 34.67 14.03 -10.48
C ARG A 349 34.60 14.84 -9.18
N ARG A 350 33.99 14.29 -8.12
CA ARG A 350 34.18 14.78 -6.75
C ARG A 350 35.63 14.46 -6.34
N ARG A 351 36.42 15.50 -6.09
CA ARG A 351 37.76 15.36 -5.49
C ARG A 351 37.60 14.97 -4.02
N HIS A 352 38.11 13.79 -3.66
CA HIS A 352 38.41 13.45 -2.28
C HIS A 352 39.51 14.40 -1.77
N ARG A 353 39.22 15.21 -0.74
CA ARG A 353 40.26 15.85 0.07
C ARG A 353 40.55 14.92 1.25
N CYS A 354 41.72 14.29 1.23
CA CYS A 354 42.33 13.69 2.40
C CYS A 354 42.71 14.79 3.39
N SER A 355 42.22 14.70 4.63
CA SER A 355 42.74 15.49 5.75
C SER A 355 44.01 14.81 6.26
N GLY A 356 45.16 15.36 5.87
CA GLY A 356 46.47 14.97 6.37
C GLY A 356 46.67 15.34 7.84
N ARG A 357 47.17 14.38 8.60
CA ARG A 357 47.56 14.45 10.01
C ARG A 357 49.01 14.97 10.11
N ARG A 358 49.25 15.78 11.16
CA ARG A 358 50.51 15.97 11.93
C ARG A 358 51.69 16.78 11.35
N SER A 359 52.08 17.75 12.20
CA SER A 359 53.42 18.03 12.76
C SER A 359 54.03 19.38 12.38
N GLY A 360 54.33 20.18 13.41
CA GLY A 360 54.88 21.53 13.31
C GLY A 360 55.03 22.18 14.69
N GLN A 361 55.90 21.59 15.51
CA GLN A 361 56.43 22.14 16.75
C GLN A 361 57.40 23.30 16.42
N ARG A 362 57.22 24.49 17.00
CA ARG A 362 58.32 25.36 17.50
C ARG A 362 57.81 26.64 18.17
N ARG A 363 58.46 26.93 19.31
CA ARG A 363 58.37 28.09 20.21
C ARG A 363 58.85 29.39 19.54
N ALA A 364 58.37 30.54 20.00
CA ALA A 364 59.15 31.62 20.65
C ALA A 364 58.36 32.95 20.70
N ALA A 365 58.67 33.74 21.74
CA ALA A 365 58.13 35.05 22.16
C ALA A 365 56.85 35.00 23.00
#